data_AF-A0A150WW73-F1
#
_entry.id   AF-A0A150WW73-F1
#
_cell.length_a   1.000
_cell.length_b   1.000
_cell.length_c   1.000
_cell.angle_alpha   90.00
_cell.angle_beta   90.00
_cell.angle_gamma   90.00
#
_symmetry.space_group_name_H-M   'P 1'
#
loop_
_entity.id
_entity.type
_entity.pdbx_description
1 polymer ?
#
loop_
_entity_poly.entity_id
_entity_poly.type
_entity_poly.pdbx_seq_one_letter_code
_entity_poly.pdbx_strand_id
1 'polypeptide(L)'
;MLRSLLLATMIGLMGFTASAANYYETTTEEEHIMPAGDDRWVPWPWAMVQPFPWSDIQGLWKVEQGDFTSYFALKVVRQKSTGIRQLQVKQFDGDTCRVLATGVGIERSNKVLAQMTSKLGATYRVQLSAFSEKDLQDLTIPPLKGDMPTEAVMVLSMGALDNKGIEGMVHMQIMKISAHLTQKVCLEDIKK
;
A
#
# COMPACT_ATOMS: atom_id res chain seq x y z
N MET A 1 15.66 78.65 37.54
CA MET A 1 14.71 78.46 38.65
C MET A 1 14.06 77.09 38.43
N LEU A 2 14.69 76.01 38.89
CA LEU A 2 14.49 75.36 40.20
C LEU A 2 13.08 74.73 40.38
N ARG A 3 13.09 73.39 40.49
CA ARG A 3 12.20 72.48 41.24
C ARG A 3 10.89 72.00 40.59
N SER A 4 10.87 70.69 40.30
CA SER A 4 10.06 69.66 40.98
C SER A 4 10.58 68.28 40.52
N LEU A 5 11.45 67.57 41.25
CA LEU A 5 11.14 66.51 42.26
C LEU A 5 9.89 65.68 41.90
N LEU A 6 10.06 64.46 41.38
CA LEU A 6 10.14 63.15 42.09
C LEU A 6 8.79 62.42 42.02
N LEU A 7 8.74 61.23 41.44
CA LEU A 7 8.75 59.97 42.20
C LEU A 7 8.63 58.75 41.27
N ALA A 8 9.42 57.73 41.60
CA ALA A 8 9.44 56.41 40.99
C ALA A 8 8.25 55.56 41.44
N THR A 9 7.87 54.57 40.63
CA THR A 9 7.29 53.32 41.15
C THR A 9 7.51 52.17 40.15
N MET A 10 8.01 51.08 40.70
CA MET A 10 8.24 49.78 40.06
C MET A 10 6.93 49.09 39.65
N ILE A 11 7.03 48.15 38.70
CA ILE A 11 6.59 46.73 38.72
C ILE A 11 6.92 46.24 37.29
N GLY A 12 7.75 45.24 37.03
CA GLY A 12 7.87 43.95 37.70
C GLY A 12 7.28 42.89 36.77
N LEU A 13 8.16 42.14 36.11
CA LEU A 13 8.02 40.84 35.45
C LEU A 13 6.60 40.30 35.17
N MET A 14 6.36 39.92 33.90
CA MET A 14 6.12 38.53 33.46
C MET A 14 5.46 38.55 32.08
N GLY A 15 6.24 38.20 31.06
CA GLY A 15 5.74 37.87 29.74
C GLY A 15 6.40 36.58 29.29
N PHE A 16 6.17 35.48 30.02
CA PHE A 16 6.33 34.16 29.44
C PHE A 16 5.28 34.05 28.34
N THR A 17 5.63 34.42 27.11
CA THR A 17 4.94 33.90 25.95
C THR A 17 5.31 32.43 25.86
N ALA A 18 4.57 31.61 26.62
CA ALA A 18 4.43 30.20 26.33
C ALA A 18 3.89 30.15 24.90
N SER A 19 4.82 29.98 23.96
CA SER A 19 4.49 29.58 22.61
C SER A 19 3.91 28.19 22.83
N ALA A 20 2.58 28.07 22.78
CA ALA A 20 1.93 26.80 22.65
C ALA A 20 2.57 26.15 21.42
N ALA A 21 3.52 25.25 21.68
CA ALA A 21 3.94 24.30 20.69
C ALA A 21 2.65 23.57 20.35
N ASN A 22 2.08 23.93 19.20
CA ASN A 22 1.11 23.11 18.53
C ASN A 22 1.81 21.77 18.35
N TYR A 23 1.53 20.87 19.28
CA TYR A 23 1.73 19.45 19.09
C TYR A 23 0.81 19.15 17.91
N TYR A 24 1.36 19.18 16.71
CA TYR A 24 0.79 18.44 15.61
C TYR A 24 0.87 17.00 16.06
N GLU A 25 -0.19 16.57 16.74
CA GLU A 25 -0.60 15.19 16.82
C GLU A 25 -0.75 14.77 15.36
N THR A 26 0.37 14.26 14.83
CA THR A 26 0.39 13.59 13.56
C THR A 26 -0.39 12.33 13.87
N THR A 27 -1.70 12.37 13.66
CA THR A 27 -2.50 11.17 13.50
C THR A 27 -1.89 10.48 12.30
N THR A 28 -0.85 9.68 12.55
CA THR A 28 -0.55 8.51 11.76
C THR A 28 -1.83 7.70 11.83
N GLU A 29 -2.76 7.98 10.92
CA GLU A 29 -3.76 6.99 10.54
C GLU A 29 -2.91 5.76 10.22
N GLU A 30 -2.89 4.82 11.15
CA GLU A 30 -2.10 3.60 10.98
C GLU A 30 -2.52 3.05 9.61
N GLU A 31 -1.56 2.75 8.74
CA GLU A 31 -1.86 2.26 7.39
C GLU A 31 -2.52 0.88 7.54
N HIS A 32 -3.84 0.86 7.71
CA HIS A 32 -4.62 -0.33 8.04
C HIS A 32 -4.90 -1.15 6.78
N ILE A 33 -5.05 -2.46 6.98
CA ILE A 33 -5.54 -3.39 5.96
C ILE A 33 -6.83 -4.00 6.51
N MET A 34 -7.86 -4.14 5.68
CA MET A 34 -8.93 -5.10 5.97
C MET A 34 -8.51 -6.44 5.35
N PRO A 35 -8.17 -7.47 6.15
CA PRO A 35 -7.89 -8.80 5.62
C PRO A 35 -9.08 -9.29 4.79
N ALA A 36 -8.85 -9.96 3.65
CA ALA A 36 -10.00 -10.51 2.91
C ALA A 36 -10.73 -11.56 3.78
N GLY A 37 -12.06 -11.48 3.81
CA GLY A 37 -12.91 -12.40 4.58
C GLY A 37 -13.03 -12.11 6.08
N ASP A 38 -12.36 -11.06 6.58
CA ASP A 38 -12.46 -10.62 7.96
C ASP A 38 -12.55 -9.09 7.97
N ASP A 39 -13.77 -8.54 8.12
CA ASP A 39 -14.04 -7.09 8.12
C ASP A 39 -13.40 -6.34 9.33
N ARG A 40 -12.54 -7.01 10.09
CA ARG A 40 -11.79 -6.42 11.21
C ARG A 40 -10.65 -5.56 10.68
N TRP A 41 -10.62 -4.33 11.16
CA TRP A 41 -9.49 -3.42 10.99
C TRP A 41 -8.30 -3.95 11.79
N VAL A 42 -7.19 -4.25 11.11
CA VAL A 42 -5.96 -4.72 11.76
C VAL A 42 -4.78 -3.82 11.37
N PRO A 43 -4.05 -3.27 12.35
CA PRO A 43 -2.81 -2.55 12.09
C PRO A 43 -1.81 -3.47 11.38
N TRP A 44 -1.29 -3.03 10.25
CA TRP A 44 -0.40 -3.85 9.44
C TRP A 44 1.07 -3.59 9.76
N PRO A 45 1.91 -4.62 9.91
CA PRO A 45 3.28 -4.47 10.38
C PRO A 45 4.23 -4.01 9.26
N TRP A 46 4.07 -2.78 8.75
CA TRP A 46 4.88 -2.24 7.65
C TRP A 46 6.39 -2.21 7.91
N ALA A 47 6.80 -2.20 9.18
CA ALA A 47 8.20 -2.32 9.57
C ALA A 47 8.81 -3.71 9.27
N MET A 48 7.98 -4.74 9.05
CA MET A 48 8.39 -6.12 8.78
C MET A 48 8.37 -6.48 7.29
N VAL A 49 8.34 -5.48 6.39
CA VAL A 49 8.38 -5.71 4.94
C VAL A 49 9.67 -6.46 4.58
N GLN A 50 9.50 -7.60 3.92
CA GLN A 50 10.57 -8.47 3.47
C GLN A 50 11.07 -8.04 2.08
N PRO A 51 12.28 -8.47 1.67
CA PRO A 51 12.73 -8.32 0.28
C PRO A 51 11.72 -8.90 -0.71
N PHE A 52 11.53 -8.22 -1.83
CA PHE A 52 10.48 -8.58 -2.80
C PHE A 52 10.75 -9.96 -3.46
N PRO A 53 9.78 -10.90 -3.48
CA PRO A 53 9.96 -12.28 -3.94
C PRO A 53 9.89 -12.39 -5.47
N TRP A 54 10.94 -11.95 -6.17
CA TRP A 54 10.96 -11.90 -7.64
C TRP A 54 10.86 -13.26 -8.34
N SER A 55 11.29 -14.34 -7.68
CA SER A 55 11.17 -15.72 -8.17
C SER A 55 9.72 -16.18 -8.27
N ASP A 56 8.89 -15.76 -7.32
CA ASP A 56 7.53 -16.27 -7.13
C ASP A 56 6.44 -15.26 -7.56
N ILE A 57 6.75 -13.98 -7.72
CA ILE A 57 5.72 -12.97 -8.06
C ILE A 57 5.01 -13.23 -9.41
N GLN A 58 5.65 -13.94 -10.34
CA GLN A 58 5.06 -14.15 -11.66
C GLN A 58 3.79 -15.01 -11.59
N GLY A 59 2.69 -14.47 -12.09
CA GLY A 59 1.42 -15.20 -12.13
C GLY A 59 0.19 -14.30 -12.19
N LEU A 60 -0.96 -14.95 -12.08
CA LEU A 60 -2.24 -14.30 -11.88
C LEU A 60 -2.57 -14.29 -10.39
N TRP A 61 -2.89 -13.11 -9.88
CA TRP A 61 -3.21 -12.85 -8.48
C TRP A 61 -4.63 -12.34 -8.36
N LYS A 62 -5.33 -12.71 -7.30
CA LYS A 62 -6.70 -12.31 -6.99
C LYS A 62 -6.71 -11.40 -5.78
N VAL A 63 -7.56 -10.38 -5.84
CA VAL A 63 -7.95 -9.53 -4.73
C VAL A 63 -9.45 -9.73 -4.54
N GLU A 64 -9.86 -9.97 -3.31
CA GLU A 64 -11.25 -10.16 -2.93
C GLU A 64 -11.47 -9.41 -1.61
N GLN A 65 -12.45 -8.52 -1.55
CA GLN A 65 -12.75 -7.73 -0.36
C GLN A 65 -14.22 -7.32 -0.38
N GLY A 66 -15.05 -7.95 0.46
CA GLY A 66 -16.50 -7.81 0.37
C GLY A 66 -17.00 -8.16 -1.04
N ASP A 67 -17.76 -7.26 -1.66
CA ASP A 67 -18.27 -7.42 -3.02
C ASP A 67 -17.25 -7.05 -4.11
N PHE A 68 -16.06 -6.61 -3.74
CA PHE A 68 -15.02 -6.23 -4.70
C PHE A 68 -14.12 -7.41 -5.03
N THR A 69 -14.09 -7.80 -6.31
CA THR A 69 -13.12 -8.77 -6.86
C THR A 69 -12.34 -8.13 -8.01
N SER A 70 -11.02 -8.34 -8.03
CA SER A 70 -10.19 -7.95 -9.17
C SER A 70 -9.00 -8.87 -9.31
N TYR A 71 -8.51 -9.03 -10.55
CA TYR A 71 -7.35 -9.88 -10.83
C TYR A 71 -6.18 -9.06 -11.34
N PHE A 72 -4.97 -9.48 -11.01
CA PHE A 72 -3.73 -8.83 -11.40
C PHE A 72 -2.80 -9.84 -12.04
N ALA A 73 -2.48 -9.66 -13.33
CA ALA A 73 -1.38 -10.38 -13.96
C ALA A 73 -0.08 -9.63 -13.69
N LEU A 74 0.83 -10.30 -12.99
CA LEU A 74 2.14 -9.79 -12.61
C LEU A 74 3.20 -10.52 -13.42
N LYS A 75 3.85 -9.82 -14.35
CA LYS A 75 4.85 -10.39 -15.25
C LYS A 75 6.21 -9.75 -15.03
N VAL A 76 7.20 -10.54 -14.69
CA VAL A 76 8.59 -10.06 -14.63
C VAL A 76 9.07 -9.83 -16.07
N VAL A 77 9.36 -8.57 -16.41
CA VAL A 77 9.78 -8.20 -17.78
C VAL A 77 11.26 -7.89 -17.88
N ARG A 78 11.89 -7.48 -16.77
CA ARG A 78 13.34 -7.33 -16.67
C ARG A 78 13.84 -7.88 -15.34
N GLN A 79 14.96 -8.59 -15.39
CA GLN A 79 15.65 -9.08 -14.21
C GLN A 79 16.85 -8.20 -13.88
N LYS A 80 17.36 -8.31 -12.64
CA LYS A 80 18.47 -7.49 -12.12
C LYS A 80 19.73 -7.56 -12.98
N SER A 81 19.96 -8.70 -13.65
CA SER A 81 21.06 -8.88 -14.61
C SER A 81 21.05 -7.87 -15.77
N THR A 82 19.92 -7.23 -16.04
CA THR A 82 19.73 -6.20 -17.09
C THR A 82 19.70 -4.77 -16.54
N GLY A 83 20.03 -4.58 -15.26
CA GLY A 83 20.04 -3.28 -14.58
C GLY A 83 18.97 -3.21 -13.48
N ILE A 84 17.74 -2.87 -13.87
CA ILE A 84 16.61 -2.65 -12.94
C ILE A 84 15.58 -3.75 -13.12
N ARG A 85 15.11 -4.32 -12.00
CA ARG A 85 14.00 -5.27 -12.02
C ARG A 85 12.70 -4.53 -12.33
N GLN A 86 11.96 -5.03 -13.33
CA GLN A 86 10.71 -4.43 -13.78
C GLN A 86 9.60 -5.47 -13.79
N LEU A 87 8.44 -5.06 -13.31
CA LEU A 87 7.23 -5.86 -13.27
C LEU A 87 6.17 -5.18 -14.14
N GLN A 88 5.68 -5.85 -15.16
CA GLN A 88 4.47 -5.42 -15.85
C GLN A 88 3.26 -5.84 -15.02
N VAL A 89 2.35 -4.90 -14.79
CA VAL A 89 1.11 -5.11 -14.03
C VAL A 89 -0.07 -4.90 -14.96
N LYS A 90 -0.99 -5.86 -15.00
CA LYS A 90 -2.28 -5.70 -15.69
C LYS A 90 -3.40 -6.01 -14.72
N GLN A 91 -4.36 -5.10 -14.59
CA GLN A 91 -5.56 -5.32 -13.81
C GLN A 91 -6.69 -5.81 -14.72
N PHE A 92 -7.43 -6.80 -14.26
CA PHE A 92 -8.65 -7.29 -14.87
C PHE A 92 -9.84 -7.07 -13.93
N ASP A 93 -10.96 -6.83 -14.56
CA ASP A 93 -12.27 -6.78 -13.94
C ASP A 93 -12.65 -8.13 -13.33
N GLY A 94 -13.29 -8.09 -12.16
CA GLY A 94 -13.68 -9.26 -11.38
C GLY A 94 -14.74 -10.13 -12.05
N ASP A 95 -15.61 -9.54 -12.87
CA ASP A 95 -16.78 -10.23 -13.44
C ASP A 95 -16.58 -10.59 -14.91
N THR A 96 -15.89 -9.74 -15.65
CA THR A 96 -15.73 -9.88 -17.10
C THR A 96 -14.35 -10.33 -17.53
N CYS A 97 -13.38 -10.36 -16.61
CA CYS A 97 -11.96 -10.56 -16.90
C CYS A 97 -11.41 -9.63 -17.99
N ARG A 98 -12.06 -8.49 -18.24
CA ARG A 98 -11.56 -7.51 -19.22
C ARG A 98 -10.45 -6.72 -18.58
N VAL A 99 -9.41 -6.41 -19.35
CA VAL A 99 -8.33 -5.53 -18.88
C VAL A 99 -8.94 -4.16 -18.52
N LEU A 100 -8.75 -3.72 -17.28
CA LEU A 100 -9.16 -2.39 -16.82
C LEU A 100 -8.03 -1.39 -16.98
N ALA A 101 -6.81 -1.83 -16.72
CA ALA A 101 -5.65 -0.96 -16.66
C ALA A 101 -4.34 -1.73 -16.79
N THR A 102 -3.29 -0.99 -17.15
CA THR A 102 -1.94 -1.53 -17.29
C THR A 102 -0.90 -0.57 -16.74
N GLY A 103 0.19 -1.11 -16.24
CA GLY A 103 1.30 -0.33 -15.72
C GLY A 103 2.60 -1.10 -15.70
N VAL A 104 3.67 -0.40 -15.32
CA VAL A 104 4.98 -0.98 -15.07
C VAL A 104 5.45 -0.51 -13.70
N GLY A 105 5.92 -1.46 -12.90
CA GLY A 105 6.51 -1.25 -11.60
C GLY A 105 8.00 -1.49 -11.59
N ILE A 106 8.67 -0.76 -10.70
CA ILE A 106 10.10 -0.90 -10.40
C ILE A 106 10.31 -1.18 -8.92
N GLU A 107 11.39 -1.88 -8.60
CA GLU A 107 11.80 -2.09 -7.22
C GLU A 107 12.31 -0.79 -6.57
N ARG A 108 11.80 -0.46 -5.40
CA ARG A 108 12.33 0.59 -4.53
C ARG A 108 12.09 0.21 -3.07
N SER A 109 13.16 0.19 -2.27
CA SER A 109 13.09 -0.08 -0.82
C SER A 109 12.29 -1.35 -0.46
N ASN A 110 12.63 -2.48 -1.08
CA ASN A 110 11.98 -3.79 -0.91
C ASN A 110 10.52 -3.88 -1.38
N LYS A 111 10.00 -2.85 -2.05
CA LYS A 111 8.64 -2.81 -2.60
C LYS A 111 8.69 -2.65 -4.11
N VAL A 112 7.62 -3.05 -4.81
CA VAL A 112 7.43 -2.66 -6.22
C VAL A 112 6.44 -1.51 -6.28
N LEU A 113 6.87 -0.41 -6.88
CA LEU A 113 6.05 0.78 -7.11
C LEU A 113 5.71 0.86 -8.60
N ALA A 114 4.43 0.74 -8.92
CA ALA A 114 3.88 0.83 -10.27
C ALA A 114 2.98 2.03 -10.43
N GLN A 115 3.05 2.66 -11.60
CA GLN A 115 2.02 3.58 -12.06
C GLN A 115 1.16 2.85 -13.07
N MET A 116 -0.15 2.87 -12.84
CA MET A 116 -1.15 2.25 -13.70
C MET A 116 -1.99 3.31 -14.39
N THR A 117 -2.39 3.00 -15.62
CA THR A 117 -3.30 3.83 -16.41
C THR A 117 -4.48 2.98 -16.82
N SER A 118 -5.68 3.44 -16.49
CA SER A 118 -6.92 2.79 -16.90
C SER A 118 -7.20 3.04 -18.37
N LYS A 119 -8.07 2.22 -18.96
CA LYS A 119 -8.56 2.45 -20.34
C LYS A 119 -9.24 3.80 -20.54
N LEU A 120 -9.75 4.40 -19.46
CA LEU A 120 -10.41 5.71 -19.47
C LEU A 120 -9.42 6.88 -19.24
N GLY A 121 -8.13 6.59 -19.12
CA GLY A 121 -7.07 7.60 -18.94
C GLY A 121 -6.82 8.02 -17.50
N ALA A 122 -7.57 7.50 -16.53
CA ALA A 122 -7.28 7.72 -15.11
C ALA A 122 -5.95 7.06 -14.73
N THR A 123 -5.17 7.73 -13.89
CA THR A 123 -3.88 7.24 -13.42
C THR A 123 -3.89 7.03 -11.91
N TYR A 124 -3.28 5.93 -11.48
CA TYR A 124 -3.23 5.56 -10.08
C TYR A 124 -1.93 4.82 -9.78
N ARG A 125 -1.54 4.84 -8.51
CA ARG A 125 -0.35 4.14 -8.01
C ARG A 125 -0.76 2.76 -7.51
N VAL A 126 0.11 1.80 -7.73
CA VAL A 126 0.05 0.47 -7.13
C VAL A 126 1.38 0.19 -6.44
N GLN A 127 1.32 -0.24 -5.20
CA GLN A 127 2.46 -0.72 -4.43
C GLN A 127 2.26 -2.20 -4.12
N LEU A 128 3.30 -3.01 -4.31
CA LEU A 128 3.32 -4.40 -3.89
C LEU A 128 4.38 -4.56 -2.80
N SER A 129 3.98 -5.12 -1.66
CA SER A 129 4.82 -5.40 -0.50
C SER A 129 4.70 -6.88 -0.14
N ALA A 130 5.78 -7.46 0.37
CA ALA A 130 5.86 -8.86 0.77
C ALA A 130 6.13 -8.99 2.27
N PHE A 131 5.53 -10.01 2.89
CA PHE A 131 5.62 -10.28 4.32
C PHE A 131 5.83 -11.77 4.56
N SER A 132 6.53 -12.09 5.65
CA SER A 132 6.71 -13.45 6.14
C SER A 132 5.39 -13.96 6.72
N GLU A 133 4.94 -15.14 6.29
CA GLU A 133 3.74 -15.78 6.85
C GLU A 133 3.90 -16.02 8.36
N LYS A 134 5.10 -16.46 8.77
CA LYS A 134 5.43 -16.72 10.17
C LYS A 134 5.32 -15.46 11.03
N ASP A 135 5.86 -14.34 10.54
CA ASP A 135 5.86 -13.08 11.30
C ASP A 135 4.43 -12.56 11.48
N LEU A 136 3.54 -12.78 10.49
CA LEU A 136 2.13 -12.44 10.58
C LEU A 136 1.36 -13.35 11.54
N GLN A 137 1.68 -14.65 11.57
CA GLN A 137 1.09 -15.60 12.52
C GLN A 137 1.44 -15.24 13.97
N ASP A 138 2.68 -14.83 14.25
CA ASP A 138 3.13 -14.37 15.57
C ASP A 138 2.35 -13.12 16.03
N LEU A 139 1.88 -12.31 15.09
CA LEU A 139 1.03 -11.13 15.33
C LEU A 139 -0.48 -11.45 15.27
N THR A 140 -0.85 -12.72 15.14
CA THR A 140 -2.25 -13.18 15.03
C THR A 140 -3.01 -12.62 13.83
N ILE A 141 -2.29 -12.22 12.78
CA ILE A 141 -2.86 -11.74 11.51
C ILE A 141 -2.99 -12.95 10.58
N PRO A 142 -4.20 -13.45 10.28
CA PRO A 142 -4.36 -14.60 9.42
C PRO A 142 -3.98 -14.25 7.97
N PRO A 143 -3.02 -14.97 7.36
CA PRO A 143 -2.67 -14.78 5.96
C PRO A 143 -3.78 -15.34 5.07
N LEU A 144 -4.06 -14.66 3.97
CA LEU A 144 -4.94 -15.22 2.94
C LEU A 144 -4.27 -16.41 2.26
N LYS A 145 -5.01 -17.51 2.15
CA LYS A 145 -4.54 -18.72 1.49
C LYS A 145 -5.15 -18.82 0.10
N GLY A 146 -4.31 -18.69 -0.92
CA GLY A 146 -4.68 -19.01 -2.29
C GLY A 146 -4.57 -20.51 -2.58
N ASP A 147 -5.02 -20.91 -3.77
CA ASP A 147 -4.89 -22.28 -4.28
C ASP A 147 -3.43 -22.67 -4.59
N MET A 148 -2.53 -21.68 -4.68
CA MET A 148 -1.12 -21.87 -5.02
C MET A 148 -0.23 -21.52 -3.83
N PRO A 149 0.81 -22.31 -3.53
CA PRO A 149 1.80 -21.94 -2.52
C PRO A 149 2.58 -20.71 -2.97
N THR A 150 2.86 -19.80 -2.03
CA THR A 150 3.69 -18.61 -2.26
C THR A 150 4.81 -18.52 -1.22
N GLU A 151 5.93 -17.90 -1.60
CA GLU A 151 7.07 -17.69 -0.68
C GLU A 151 6.77 -16.63 0.40
N ALA A 152 5.82 -15.73 0.12
CA ALA A 152 5.46 -14.62 1.00
C ALA A 152 3.96 -14.31 0.90
N VAL A 153 3.46 -13.65 1.94
CA VAL A 153 2.14 -13.02 1.94
C VAL A 153 2.29 -11.68 1.23
N MET A 154 1.46 -11.47 0.21
CA MET A 154 1.54 -10.29 -0.64
C MET A 154 0.43 -9.30 -0.29
N VAL A 155 0.80 -8.02 -0.23
CA VAL A 155 -0.13 -6.91 -0.07
C VAL A 155 -0.03 -5.98 -1.26
N LEU A 156 -1.18 -5.69 -1.85
CA LEU A 156 -1.38 -4.67 -2.87
C LEU A 156 -1.95 -3.41 -2.21
N SER A 157 -1.29 -2.27 -2.41
CA SER A 157 -1.81 -0.97 -2.03
C SER A 157 -2.10 -0.14 -3.27
N MET A 158 -3.25 0.50 -3.34
CA MET A 158 -3.70 1.20 -4.54
C MET A 158 -4.37 2.53 -4.16
N GLY A 159 -4.02 3.60 -4.88
CA GLY A 159 -4.59 4.92 -4.64
C GLY A 159 -4.41 5.84 -5.84
N ALA A 160 -5.23 6.89 -5.94
CA ALA A 160 -5.17 7.85 -7.04
C ALA A 160 -3.79 8.57 -7.09
N LEU A 161 -3.31 8.89 -8.29
CA LEU A 161 -1.96 9.45 -8.47
C LEU A 161 -1.85 10.91 -7.99
N ASP A 162 -2.95 11.65 -8.09
CA ASP A 162 -3.12 13.05 -7.73
C ASP A 162 -3.10 13.30 -6.21
N ASN A 163 -3.46 12.29 -5.41
CA ASN A 163 -3.23 12.30 -3.98
C ASN A 163 -1.72 12.25 -3.70
N LYS A 164 -1.21 13.34 -3.10
CA LYS A 164 0.22 13.54 -2.81
C LYS A 164 0.73 12.74 -1.60
N GLY A 165 -0.15 12.10 -0.84
CA GLY A 165 0.17 11.30 0.35
C GLY A 165 -0.12 9.81 0.20
N ILE A 166 0.42 9.03 1.13
CA ILE A 166 0.16 7.58 1.28
C ILE A 166 -1.24 7.36 1.91
N GLU A 167 -1.77 8.37 2.61
CA GLU A 167 -3.06 8.44 3.31
C GLU A 167 -4.30 8.16 2.42
N GLY A 168 -4.14 8.13 1.09
CA GLY A 168 -5.23 7.83 0.15
C GLY A 168 -5.16 6.43 -0.48
N MET A 169 -4.30 5.54 0.01
CA MET A 169 -4.19 4.18 -0.54
C MET A 169 -5.06 3.18 0.21
N VAL A 170 -5.76 2.35 -0.55
CA VAL A 170 -6.43 1.15 -0.03
C VAL A 170 -5.43 0.01 -0.06
N HIS A 171 -5.30 -0.69 1.05
CA HIS A 171 -4.38 -1.81 1.21
C HIS A 171 -5.17 -3.13 1.30
N MET A 172 -4.77 -4.13 0.52
CA MET A 172 -5.47 -5.41 0.39
C MET A 172 -4.44 -6.54 0.30
N GLN A 173 -4.66 -7.64 1.02
CA GLN A 173 -3.92 -8.88 0.78
C GLN A 173 -4.33 -9.46 -0.58
N ILE A 174 -3.38 -10.07 -1.29
CA ILE A 174 -3.61 -10.67 -2.61
C ILE A 174 -3.17 -12.13 -2.61
N MET A 175 -3.90 -12.97 -3.33
CA MET A 175 -3.67 -14.42 -3.38
C MET A 175 -3.24 -14.85 -4.77
N LYS A 176 -2.22 -15.70 -4.86
CA LYS A 176 -1.83 -16.28 -6.15
C LYS A 176 -2.82 -17.38 -6.51
N ILE A 177 -3.43 -17.28 -7.68
CA ILE A 177 -4.37 -18.29 -8.20
C ILE A 177 -3.78 -19.06 -9.38
N SER A 178 -2.70 -18.56 -9.99
CA SER A 178 -2.02 -19.26 -11.07
C SER A 178 -0.59 -18.80 -11.28
N ALA A 179 0.28 -19.70 -11.69
CA ALA A 179 1.58 -19.36 -12.28
C ALA A 179 1.46 -18.83 -13.72
N HIS A 180 0.32 -19.04 -14.37
CA HIS A 180 0.08 -18.62 -15.76
C HIS A 180 -0.60 -17.25 -15.82
N LEU A 181 -0.20 -16.44 -16.81
CA LEU A 181 -0.68 -15.06 -17.00
C LEU A 181 -1.89 -14.96 -17.94
N THR A 182 -2.69 -16.02 -18.04
CA THR A 182 -3.74 -16.11 -19.07
C THR A 182 -5.08 -15.62 -18.54
N GLN A 183 -5.82 -14.87 -19.38
CA GLN A 183 -7.19 -14.46 -19.08
C GLN A 183 -8.14 -15.65 -18.88
N LYS A 184 -7.81 -16.80 -19.49
CA LYS A 184 -8.56 -18.05 -19.33
C LYS A 184 -8.70 -18.45 -17.85
N VAL A 185 -7.62 -18.31 -17.06
CA VAL A 185 -7.67 -18.69 -15.64
C VAL A 185 -8.59 -17.77 -14.84
N CYS A 186 -8.60 -16.47 -15.14
CA CYS A 186 -9.57 -15.54 -14.56
C CYS A 186 -11.01 -16.00 -14.88
N LEU A 187 -11.29 -16.36 -16.13
CA LEU A 187 -12.63 -16.82 -16.54
C LEU A 187 -13.03 -18.16 -15.92
N GLU A 188 -12.06 -19.00 -15.58
CA GLU A 188 -12.29 -20.27 -14.87
C GLU A 188 -12.57 -20.02 -13.40
N ASP A 189 -11.90 -19.06 -12.76
CA ASP A 189 -12.12 -18.70 -11.35
C ASP A 189 -13.53 -18.12 -11.13
N ILE A 190 -14.00 -17.25 -12.03
CA ILE A 190 -15.35 -16.65 -11.96
C ILE A 190 -16.47 -17.69 -12.02
N LYS A 191 -16.22 -18.85 -12.63
CA LYS A 191 -17.24 -19.90 -12.83
C LYS A 191 -17.38 -20.86 -11.64
N LYS A 192 -16.45 -20.81 -10.69
CA LYS A 192 -16.50 -21.64 -9.49
C LYS A 192 -17.54 -21.09 -8.51
#